data_AF-A0A497C8C8-F1
#
_entry.id   AF-A0A497C8C8-F1
#
_cell.length_a   1.000
_cell.length_b   1.000
_cell.length_c   1.000
_cell.angle_alpha   90.00
_cell.angle_beta   90.00
_cell.angle_gamma   90.00
#
_symmetry.space_group_name_H-M   'P 1'
#
loop_
_entity.id
_entity.type
_entity.pdbx_description
1 polymer ?
#
loop_
_entity_poly.entity_id
_entity_poly.type
_entity_poly.pdbx_seq_one_letter_code
_entity_poly.pdbx_strand_id
1 'polypeptide(L)'
;MNRWKRLIFYLLLNVLVSAITILCVLFVWENTRLKDVLMLAPGSETQSTTNATAQNAMAANLVVEISKVEGTGNLDTEYILLRRIGGTPDQAISLLNWRIRDEDGREINISDHLSLQSLNLHSNGAIFIHSKSGNSDPIDLYLGLEGPLWSPGETVTLLDAEGNIQDTFLIP
;
A
#
# COMPACT_ATOMS: atom_id res chain seq x y z
N MET A 1 5.79 39.74 -50.07
CA MET A 1 5.48 39.72 -48.62
C MET A 1 4.78 38.40 -48.30
N ASN A 2 4.98 37.76 -47.13
CA ASN A 2 4.20 36.63 -46.56
C ASN A 2 4.92 35.27 -46.34
N ARG A 3 6.22 35.10 -46.64
CA ARG A 3 6.93 33.86 -46.27
C ARG A 3 7.17 33.71 -44.77
N TRP A 4 7.40 34.82 -44.07
CA TRP A 4 7.58 34.85 -42.62
C TRP A 4 6.28 34.50 -41.86
N LYS A 5 5.11 34.90 -42.38
CA LYS A 5 3.81 34.51 -41.81
C LYS A 5 3.60 33.00 -41.89
N ARG A 6 4.05 32.35 -42.97
CA ARG A 6 4.02 30.88 -43.11
C ARG A 6 4.95 30.21 -42.10
N LEU A 7 6.17 30.73 -41.93
CA LEU A 7 7.12 30.20 -40.94
C LEU A 7 6.59 30.34 -39.50
N ILE A 8 6.02 31.51 -39.15
CA ILE A 8 5.38 31.72 -37.84
C ILE A 8 4.19 30.77 -37.66
N PHE A 9 3.39 30.54 -38.70
CA PHE A 9 2.29 29.58 -38.65
C PHE A 9 2.79 28.14 -38.40
N TYR A 10 3.85 27.70 -39.08
CA TYR A 10 4.44 26.38 -38.82
C TYR A 10 5.05 26.28 -37.41
N LEU A 11 5.67 27.35 -36.92
CA LEU A 11 6.24 27.39 -35.58
C LEU A 11 5.14 27.32 -34.51
N LEU A 12 4.05 28.09 -34.66
CA LEU A 12 2.89 28.03 -33.78
C LEU A 12 2.19 26.66 -33.84
N LEU A 13 2.06 26.08 -35.04
CA LEU A 13 1.47 24.75 -35.20
C LEU A 13 2.28 23.70 -34.43
N ASN A 14 3.62 23.76 -34.50
CA ASN A 14 4.48 22.81 -33.81
C ASN A 14 4.42 22.98 -32.28
N VAL A 15 4.37 24.22 -31.80
CA VAL A 15 4.18 24.53 -30.37
C VAL A 15 2.81 24.04 -29.89
N LEU A 16 1.75 24.24 -30.70
CA LEU A 16 0.41 23.77 -30.38
C LEU A 16 0.37 22.24 -30.28
N VAL A 17 0.99 21.54 -31.23
CA VAL A 17 1.06 20.07 -31.21
C VAL A 17 1.78 19.58 -29.95
N SER A 18 2.93 20.17 -29.60
CA SER A 18 3.66 19.82 -28.37
C SER A 18 2.89 20.17 -27.09
N ALA A 19 2.17 21.28 -27.07
CA ALA A 19 1.34 21.66 -25.92
C ALA A 19 0.16 20.68 -25.74
N ILE A 20 -0.47 20.27 -26.85
CA ILE A 20 -1.55 19.27 -26.84
C ILE A 20 -1.04 17.92 -26.37
N THR A 21 0.14 17.48 -26.81
CA THR A 21 0.69 16.19 -26.37
C THR A 21 1.01 16.19 -24.88
N ILE A 22 1.63 17.26 -24.37
CA ILE A 22 1.88 17.44 -22.93
C ILE A 22 0.56 17.46 -22.14
N LEU A 23 -0.46 18.20 -22.61
CA LEU A 23 -1.76 18.30 -21.95
C LEU A 23 -2.51 16.96 -21.95
N CYS A 24 -2.40 16.16 -23.02
CA CYS A 24 -3.00 14.84 -23.08
C CYS A 24 -2.35 13.88 -22.07
N VAL A 25 -1.01 13.90 -21.97
CA VAL A 25 -0.27 13.12 -20.96
C VAL A 25 -0.67 13.54 -19.55
N LEU A 26 -0.75 14.84 -19.26
CA LEU A 26 -1.19 15.35 -17.96
C LEU A 26 -2.64 15.00 -17.66
N PHE A 27 -3.54 15.02 -18.65
CA PHE A 27 -4.94 14.65 -18.48
C PHE A 27 -5.11 13.16 -18.16
N VAL A 28 -4.37 12.28 -18.85
CA VAL A 28 -4.36 10.84 -18.55
C VAL A 28 -3.78 10.60 -17.14
N TRP A 29 -2.78 11.37 -16.74
CA TRP A 29 -2.19 11.26 -15.42
C TRP A 29 -3.10 11.81 -14.30
N GLU A 30 -3.77 12.95 -14.50
CA GLU A 30 -4.76 13.51 -13.57
C GLU A 30 -5.97 12.58 -13.41
N ASN A 31 -6.41 11.95 -14.49
CA ASN A 31 -7.53 11.02 -14.45
C ASN A 31 -7.19 9.67 -13.80
N THR A 32 -5.90 9.35 -13.60
CA THR A 32 -5.47 8.07 -13.01
C THR A 32 -5.00 8.19 -11.55
N ARG A 33 -5.09 9.38 -10.93
CA ARG A 33 -4.74 9.60 -9.51
C ARG A 33 -5.79 10.52 -8.81
N LEU A 34 -6.52 9.97 -7.84
CA LEU A 34 -7.23 10.65 -6.71
C LEU A 34 -8.68 11.17 -6.79
N LYS A 35 -9.47 11.05 -7.87
CA LYS A 35 -10.90 11.51 -7.80
C LYS A 35 -11.85 10.52 -7.10
N ASP A 36 -11.54 9.23 -7.08
CA ASP A 36 -12.40 8.23 -6.40
C ASP A 36 -12.35 8.28 -4.86
N VAL A 37 -11.28 8.80 -4.26
CA VAL A 37 -11.16 8.91 -2.79
C VAL A 37 -11.86 10.17 -2.25
N LEU A 38 -12.08 11.19 -3.07
CA LEU A 38 -12.65 12.47 -2.64
C LEU A 38 -14.15 12.64 -2.93
N MET A 39 -14.80 11.68 -3.61
CA MET A 39 -16.23 11.75 -3.96
C MET A 39 -17.13 10.64 -3.37
N LEU A 40 -16.59 9.72 -2.56
CA LEU A 40 -17.40 8.82 -1.74
C LEU A 40 -17.70 9.45 -0.37
N ALA A 41 -18.62 10.42 -0.37
CA ALA A 41 -19.52 10.58 0.75
C ALA A 41 -20.95 10.40 0.22
N PRO A 42 -21.57 9.25 0.52
CA PRO A 42 -22.83 9.32 1.23
C PRO A 42 -22.80 8.35 2.42
N GLY A 43 -23.31 8.83 3.56
CA GLY A 43 -23.36 8.05 4.77
C GLY A 43 -24.12 6.73 4.63
N SER A 44 -23.64 5.73 5.36
CA SER A 44 -24.49 4.83 6.12
C SER A 44 -23.78 4.62 7.45
N GLU A 45 -24.28 5.29 8.47
CA GLU A 45 -24.06 4.91 9.85
C GLU A 45 -24.75 3.56 10.09
N THR A 46 -24.02 2.57 10.61
CA THR A 46 -24.48 1.70 11.70
C THR A 46 -23.25 1.05 12.34
N GLN A 47 -22.80 1.68 13.42
CA GLN A 47 -22.40 1.07 14.68
C GLN A 47 -22.05 -0.44 14.67
N SER A 48 -20.76 -0.72 14.84
CA SER A 48 -20.29 -1.72 15.80
C SER A 48 -19.20 -1.09 16.65
N THR A 49 -19.62 -0.52 17.78
CA THR A 49 -18.75 -0.28 18.92
C THR A 49 -18.53 -1.63 19.61
N THR A 50 -17.30 -2.13 19.60
CA THR A 50 -16.54 -2.65 20.75
C THR A 50 -15.16 -3.03 20.22
N ASN A 51 -14.13 -2.32 20.67
CA ASN A 51 -12.68 -2.65 20.66
C ASN A 51 -11.77 -1.39 20.70
N ALA A 52 -12.34 -0.20 20.95
CA ALA A 52 -11.57 1.04 21.13
C ALA A 52 -10.71 1.09 22.42
N THR A 53 -10.70 0.05 23.25
CA THR A 53 -9.86 -0.02 24.46
C THR A 53 -8.52 -0.72 24.27
N ALA A 54 -8.27 -1.42 23.14
CA ALA A 54 -6.96 -2.00 22.84
C ALA A 54 -6.12 -1.17 21.85
N GLN A 55 -6.77 -0.46 20.91
CA GLN A 55 -6.08 0.31 19.86
C GLN A 55 -5.27 1.50 20.42
N ASN A 56 -5.75 2.13 21.51
CA ASN A 56 -5.23 3.41 21.97
C ASN A 56 -4.08 3.32 23.00
N ALA A 57 -3.69 2.11 23.43
CA ALA A 57 -2.57 1.90 24.35
C ALA A 57 -1.29 1.41 23.65
N MET A 58 -1.40 0.81 22.45
CA MET A 58 -0.24 0.35 21.64
C MET A 58 0.33 1.45 20.73
N ALA A 59 -0.46 2.48 20.41
CA ALA A 59 -0.09 3.55 19.46
C ALA A 59 1.08 4.44 19.92
N ALA A 60 1.49 4.38 21.19
CA ALA A 60 2.52 5.28 21.72
C ALA A 60 3.94 5.03 21.16
N ASN A 61 4.20 3.84 20.60
CA ASN A 61 5.46 3.48 19.95
C ASN A 61 5.23 2.80 18.58
N LEU A 62 4.10 3.04 17.93
CA LEU A 62 3.78 2.40 16.66
C LEU A 62 4.71 2.92 15.56
N VAL A 63 5.58 2.05 15.05
CA VAL A 63 6.58 2.43 14.04
C VAL A 63 6.11 2.06 12.63
N VAL A 64 5.45 0.92 12.49
CA VAL A 64 4.92 0.38 11.25
C VAL A 64 3.46 0.01 11.48
N GLU A 65 2.58 0.47 10.58
CA GLU A 65 1.16 0.19 10.60
C GLU A 65 0.75 -0.68 9.40
N ILE A 66 -0.38 -1.36 9.55
CA ILE A 66 -1.13 -1.95 8.47
C ILE A 66 -2.00 -0.84 7.87
N SER A 67 -1.55 -0.26 6.76
CA SER A 67 -2.27 0.84 6.13
C SER A 67 -3.54 0.38 5.43
N LYS A 68 -3.56 -0.85 4.89
CA LYS A 68 -4.69 -1.38 4.12
C LYS A 68 -4.58 -2.90 3.96
N VAL A 69 -5.73 -3.57 3.92
CA VAL A 69 -5.88 -4.94 3.43
C VAL A 69 -6.92 -4.91 2.30
N GLU A 70 -6.61 -5.47 1.15
CA GLU A 70 -7.52 -5.56 0.00
C GLU A 70 -7.52 -6.94 -0.63
N GLY A 71 -8.54 -7.20 -1.45
CA GLY A 71 -8.66 -8.44 -2.21
C GLY A 71 -8.94 -9.67 -1.35
N THR A 72 -9.42 -9.49 -0.12
CA THR A 72 -9.72 -10.56 0.82
C THR A 72 -10.69 -11.57 0.23
N GLY A 73 -10.44 -12.86 0.51
CA GLY A 73 -11.16 -13.98 -0.10
C GLY A 73 -10.80 -14.27 -1.56
N ASN A 74 -9.88 -13.51 -2.18
CA ASN A 74 -9.41 -13.75 -3.55
C ASN A 74 -7.87 -13.74 -3.64
N LEU A 75 -7.29 -14.93 -3.72
CA LEU A 75 -5.84 -15.15 -3.81
C LEU A 75 -5.13 -14.28 -4.87
N ASP A 76 -5.73 -14.05 -6.03
CA ASP A 76 -5.08 -13.32 -7.13
C ASP A 76 -4.89 -11.83 -6.83
N THR A 77 -5.80 -11.27 -6.03
CA THR A 77 -5.88 -9.84 -5.71
C THR A 77 -5.59 -9.52 -4.27
N GLU A 78 -5.45 -10.52 -3.41
CA GLU A 78 -5.27 -10.32 -1.98
C GLU A 78 -3.88 -9.77 -1.64
N TYR A 79 -3.86 -8.65 -0.92
CA TYR A 79 -2.64 -8.06 -0.41
C TYR A 79 -2.86 -7.22 0.84
N ILE A 80 -1.81 -7.11 1.64
CA ILE A 80 -1.70 -6.18 2.77
C ILE A 80 -0.61 -5.14 2.48
N LEU A 81 -0.91 -3.88 2.78
CA LEU A 81 0.00 -2.76 2.64
C LEU A 81 0.53 -2.37 4.02
N LEU A 82 1.81 -2.62 4.26
CA LEU A 82 2.50 -2.15 5.44
C LEU A 82 3.15 -0.80 5.16
N ARG A 83 3.02 0.16 6.08
CA ARG A 83 3.60 1.49 5.94
C ARG A 83 4.32 1.91 7.21
N ARG A 84 5.49 2.51 7.04
CA ARG A 84 6.21 3.13 8.15
C ARG A 84 5.64 4.51 8.44
N ILE A 85 5.02 4.67 9.61
CA ILE A 85 4.47 5.94 10.08
C ILE A 85 5.31 6.63 11.16
N GLY A 86 6.15 5.87 11.87
CA GLY A 86 6.93 6.35 13.01
C GLY A 86 8.41 6.05 12.88
N GLY A 87 9.17 6.40 13.93
CA GLY A 87 10.60 6.13 14.05
C GLY A 87 11.51 7.21 13.46
N THR A 88 12.82 7.07 13.68
CA THR A 88 13.85 8.02 13.23
C THR A 88 14.02 8.00 11.71
N PRO A 89 13.98 9.14 11.00
CA PRO A 89 13.96 9.14 9.53
C PRO A 89 15.23 8.56 8.88
N ASP A 90 16.37 8.62 9.58
CA ASP A 90 17.67 8.12 9.12
C ASP A 90 17.89 6.62 9.39
N GLN A 91 16.97 5.95 10.09
CA GLN A 91 17.09 4.55 10.44
C GLN A 91 16.10 3.69 9.65
N ALA A 92 16.63 2.78 8.83
CA ALA A 92 15.84 1.73 8.22
C ALA A 92 15.44 0.69 9.27
N ILE A 93 14.22 0.18 9.16
CA ILE A 93 13.71 -0.88 10.02
C ILE A 93 13.82 -2.19 9.26
N SER A 94 14.53 -3.15 9.85
CA SER A 94 14.53 -4.51 9.32
C SER A 94 13.18 -5.15 9.61
N LEU A 95 12.47 -5.54 8.56
CA LEU A 95 11.26 -6.36 8.67
C LEU A 95 11.56 -7.86 8.66
N LEU A 96 12.84 -8.22 8.84
CA LEU A 96 13.24 -9.63 8.94
C LEU A 96 12.64 -10.26 10.20
N ASN A 97 12.13 -11.48 10.05
CA ASN A 97 11.41 -12.26 11.07
C ASN A 97 10.12 -11.62 11.60
N TRP A 98 9.60 -10.60 10.93
CA TRP A 98 8.28 -10.06 11.24
C TRP A 98 7.21 -11.07 10.86
N ARG A 99 6.13 -11.08 11.64
CA ARG A 99 5.06 -12.06 11.51
C ARG A 99 3.73 -11.37 11.35
N ILE A 100 2.88 -11.97 10.53
CA ILE A 100 1.48 -11.58 10.41
C ILE A 100 0.66 -12.69 11.04
N ARG A 101 -0.15 -12.33 12.04
CA ARG A 101 -1.08 -13.24 12.71
C ARG A 101 -2.49 -12.90 12.31
N ASP A 102 -3.23 -13.92 11.96
CA ASP A 102 -4.66 -13.86 11.64
C ASP A 102 -5.54 -14.05 12.88
N GLU A 103 -6.86 -13.85 12.76
CA GLU A 103 -7.83 -14.05 13.86
C GLU A 103 -7.85 -15.50 14.35
N ASP A 104 -7.68 -16.46 13.44
CA ASP A 104 -7.55 -17.89 13.74
C ASP A 104 -6.25 -18.25 14.48
N GLY A 105 -5.36 -17.27 14.72
CA GLY A 105 -4.06 -17.47 15.36
C GLY A 105 -2.99 -18.05 14.45
N ARG A 106 -3.26 -18.17 13.15
CA ARG A 106 -2.28 -18.57 12.13
C ARG A 106 -1.23 -17.46 11.99
N GLU A 107 0.01 -17.77 12.32
CA GLU A 107 1.16 -16.88 12.15
C GLU A 107 1.95 -17.21 10.89
N ILE A 108 2.24 -16.19 10.09
CA ILE A 108 3.08 -16.30 8.90
C ILE A 108 4.28 -15.39 9.06
N ASN A 109 5.47 -15.98 8.99
CA ASN A 109 6.71 -15.25 9.01
C ASN A 109 7.01 -14.71 7.61
N ILE A 110 7.11 -13.39 7.48
CA ILE A 110 7.37 -12.71 6.20
C ILE A 110 8.71 -13.18 5.62
N SER A 111 9.71 -13.52 6.45
CA SER A 111 11.03 -13.91 5.97
C SER A 111 11.12 -15.33 5.42
N ASP A 112 10.26 -16.24 5.86
CA ASP A 112 10.31 -17.66 5.45
C ASP A 112 9.99 -17.82 3.95
N HIS A 113 9.20 -16.87 3.42
CA HIS A 113 8.73 -16.88 2.04
C HIS A 113 9.56 -15.97 1.12
N LEU A 114 10.64 -15.38 1.65
CA LEU A 114 11.50 -14.45 0.92
C LEU A 114 12.83 -15.12 0.61
N SER A 115 13.24 -15.07 -0.66
CA SER A 115 14.62 -15.37 -1.06
C SER A 115 15.57 -14.18 -0.86
N LEU A 116 15.17 -13.18 -0.07
CA LEU A 116 15.88 -11.93 0.15
C LEU A 116 16.74 -12.03 1.42
N GLN A 117 18.00 -11.60 1.34
CA GLN A 117 18.92 -11.59 2.49
C GLN A 117 18.68 -10.41 3.44
N SER A 118 17.97 -9.38 2.99
CA SER A 118 17.63 -8.21 3.79
C SER A 118 16.32 -7.59 3.30
N LEU A 119 15.48 -7.17 4.25
CA LEU A 119 14.23 -6.46 3.98
C LEU A 119 14.18 -5.23 4.90
N ASN A 120 14.51 -4.08 4.33
CA ASN A 120 14.65 -2.83 5.07
C ASN A 120 13.58 -1.83 4.64
N LEU A 121 12.74 -1.42 5.60
CA LEU A 121 11.73 -0.39 5.41
C LEU A 121 12.29 0.97 5.79
N HIS A 122 12.42 1.85 4.79
CA HIS A 122 12.87 3.22 4.96
C HIS A 122 11.74 4.15 5.43
N SER A 123 12.10 5.37 5.86
CA SER A 123 11.14 6.40 6.25
C SER A 123 10.14 6.69 5.14
N ASN A 124 8.84 6.72 5.51
CA ASN A 124 7.73 6.86 4.57
C ASN A 124 7.66 5.78 3.48
N GLY A 125 8.40 4.68 3.64
CA GLY A 125 8.33 3.52 2.78
C GLY A 125 7.07 2.71 3.03
N ALA A 126 6.64 1.98 2.00
CA ALA A 126 5.55 1.03 2.09
C ALA A 126 5.91 -0.25 1.34
N ILE A 127 5.39 -1.39 1.81
CA ILE A 127 5.62 -2.71 1.24
C ILE A 127 4.28 -3.40 1.08
N PHE A 128 4.10 -4.01 -0.08
CA PHE A 128 2.97 -4.86 -0.41
C PHE A 128 3.33 -6.31 -0.08
N ILE A 129 2.43 -7.01 0.59
CA ILE A 129 2.56 -8.43 0.86
C ILE A 129 1.33 -9.11 0.28
N HIS A 130 1.55 -9.88 -0.77
CA HIS A 130 0.56 -10.67 -1.46
C HIS A 130 0.54 -12.09 -0.89
N SER A 131 -0.64 -12.66 -0.75
CA SER A 131 -0.78 -14.06 -0.31
C SER A 131 -0.35 -15.05 -1.38
N LYS A 132 -0.59 -14.75 -2.66
CA LYS A 132 -0.22 -15.61 -3.79
C LYS A 132 1.27 -15.86 -3.92
N SER A 133 1.63 -16.85 -4.73
CA SER A 133 3.00 -17.09 -5.16
C SER A 133 3.46 -16.08 -6.21
N GLY A 134 4.72 -15.68 -6.12
CA GLY A 134 5.34 -14.76 -7.06
C GLY A 134 6.83 -14.63 -6.79
N ASN A 135 7.46 -13.74 -7.53
CA ASN A 135 8.83 -13.33 -7.29
C ASN A 135 8.82 -12.17 -6.31
N SER A 136 9.42 -12.37 -5.13
CA SER A 136 9.47 -11.37 -4.07
C SER A 136 10.63 -10.41 -4.26
N ASP A 137 10.33 -9.12 -4.09
CA ASP A 137 11.20 -7.96 -4.23
C ASP A 137 11.11 -7.12 -2.94
N PRO A 138 12.05 -6.22 -2.60
CA PRO A 138 11.98 -5.44 -1.36
C PRO A 138 10.72 -4.58 -1.15
N ILE A 139 9.90 -4.39 -2.20
CA ILE A 139 8.65 -3.60 -2.18
C ILE A 139 7.42 -4.51 -2.31
N ASP A 140 7.51 -5.57 -3.10
CA ASP A 140 6.40 -6.48 -3.40
C ASP A 140 6.78 -7.90 -2.96
N LEU A 141 6.12 -8.39 -1.91
CA LEU A 141 6.40 -9.69 -1.30
C LEU A 141 5.28 -10.66 -1.61
N TYR A 142 5.63 -11.92 -1.83
CA TYR A 142 4.70 -12.98 -2.18
C TYR A 142 4.88 -14.16 -1.23
N LEU A 143 3.84 -14.49 -0.47
CA LEU A 143 3.87 -15.56 0.53
C LEU A 143 3.79 -16.96 -0.10
N GLY A 144 3.25 -17.09 -1.31
CA GLY A 144 3.17 -18.41 -1.94
C GLY A 144 2.15 -19.34 -1.32
N LEU A 145 1.05 -18.80 -0.80
CA LEU A 145 -0.06 -19.56 -0.26
C LEU A 145 -0.92 -20.17 -1.37
N GLU A 146 -1.56 -21.30 -1.07
CA GLU A 146 -2.46 -22.01 -1.99
C GLU A 146 -3.91 -21.49 -1.95
N GLY A 147 -4.22 -20.60 -1.01
CA GLY A 147 -5.55 -20.02 -0.83
C GLY A 147 -5.48 -18.65 -0.17
N PRO A 148 -6.58 -17.87 -0.21
CA PRO A 148 -6.64 -16.57 0.43
C PRO A 148 -6.38 -16.73 1.92
N LEU A 149 -5.60 -15.78 2.45
CA LEU A 149 -5.22 -15.76 3.85
C LEU A 149 -6.30 -15.11 4.70
N TRP A 150 -7.00 -14.11 4.17
CA TRP A 150 -7.91 -13.28 4.94
C TRP A 150 -9.32 -13.25 4.35
N SER A 151 -10.29 -13.07 5.23
CA SER A 151 -11.70 -12.87 4.92
C SER A 151 -12.18 -11.49 5.39
N PRO A 152 -13.21 -10.91 4.76
CA PRO A 152 -13.87 -9.72 5.27
C PRO A 152 -14.36 -9.92 6.71
N GLY A 153 -14.10 -8.96 7.60
CA GLY A 153 -14.46 -9.01 9.01
C GLY A 153 -13.42 -9.66 9.94
N GLU A 154 -12.34 -10.24 9.41
CA GLU A 154 -11.26 -10.81 10.22
C GLU A 154 -10.29 -9.73 10.75
N THR A 155 -9.56 -10.07 11.80
CA THR A 155 -8.56 -9.19 12.41
C THR A 155 -7.14 -9.65 12.12
N VAL A 156 -6.35 -8.76 11.52
CA VAL A 156 -4.92 -9.01 11.23
C VAL A 156 -4.07 -8.30 12.26
N THR A 157 -3.13 -9.02 12.85
CA THR A 157 -2.16 -8.50 13.82
C THR A 157 -0.75 -8.57 13.24
N LEU A 158 -0.04 -7.44 13.27
CA LEU A 158 1.36 -7.37 12.87
C LEU A 158 2.27 -7.51 14.10
N LEU A 159 3.20 -8.46 14.04
CA LEU A 159 4.20 -8.68 15.08
C LEU A 159 5.61 -8.41 14.55
N ASP A 160 6.43 -7.77 15.37
CA ASP A 160 7.86 -7.60 15.09
C ASP A 160 8.66 -8.91 15.29
N ALA A 161 9.97 -8.83 15.03
CA ALA A 161 10.88 -9.96 15.18
C ALA A 161 10.93 -10.49 16.61
N GLU A 162 10.78 -9.61 17.60
CA GLU A 162 10.75 -9.93 19.03
C GLU A 162 9.40 -10.51 19.49
N GLY A 163 8.36 -10.42 18.64
CA GLY A 163 7.01 -10.89 18.93
C GLY A 163 6.14 -9.88 19.67
N ASN A 164 6.52 -8.61 19.72
CA ASN A 164 5.63 -7.55 20.18
C ASN A 164 4.64 -7.20 19.09
N ILE A 165 3.42 -6.88 19.52
CA ILE A 165 2.38 -6.41 18.62
C ILE A 165 2.73 -4.98 18.21
N GLN A 166 2.96 -4.79 16.92
CA GLN A 166 3.09 -3.47 16.31
C GLN A 166 1.68 -2.93 16.08
N ASP A 167 0.91 -3.53 15.18
CA ASP A 167 -0.41 -3.02 14.79
C ASP A 167 -1.48 -4.11 14.78
N THR A 168 -2.74 -3.69 14.81
CA THR A 168 -3.90 -4.56 14.67
C THR A 168 -4.95 -3.88 13.80
N PHE A 169 -5.33 -4.55 12.71
CA PHE A 169 -6.20 -4.03 11.67
C PHE A 169 -7.42 -4.94 11.49
N LEU A 170 -8.61 -4.35 11.59
CA LEU A 170 -9.86 -5.02 11.28
C LEU A 170 -10.18 -4.84 9.80
N ILE A 171 -10.35 -5.95 9.08
CA ILE A 171 -10.71 -5.94 7.67
C ILE A 171 -12.17 -5.51 7.52
N PRO A 172 -12.46 -4.46 6.74
CA PRO A 172 -13.82 -3.96 6.55
C PRO A 172 -14.72 -4.89 5.72
#